data_AF-A0A8X7WPQ6-F1
#
_entry.id   AF-A0A8X7WPQ6-F1
#
_cell.length_a   1.000
_cell.length_b   1.000
_cell.length_c   1.000
_cell.angle_alpha   90.00
_cell.angle_beta   90.00
_cell.angle_gamma   90.00
#
_symmetry.space_group_name_H-M   'P 1'
#
loop_
_entity.id
_entity.type
_entity.pdbx_description
1 polymer ?
#
loop_
_entity_poly.entity_id
_entity_poly.type
_entity_poly.pdbx_seq_one_letter_code
_entity_poly.pdbx_strand_id
1 'polypeptide(L)'
;MDDVDGVGCGGAGGGIGAGGIGAGGNRGKKGLNPYKHVAADIRKERLPPQDDLPPPPLRRFDDGSQLLFDWRRIHPSLLSRIVSQITDICWALVLGGILQFVFNKDRGHIAQHKEFDIDGFARKVKFGDKGNEPVQNIGVTSMAVSSLKNAMNHVRSEGIEKKNDRKKPKTFMLKGSFLPLRDTTPQTIIQLMESKGPVGLTLDLTCPLLELTDGIYTIPTPVDGMGRHVVTILAHGLTLAGDVFFEVQNTWGTHWGVNGYGRIIIPETTNDAFYLDEILDQKKKKK
;
A
#
# COMPACT_ATOMS: atom_id res chain seq x y z
N MET A 1 -34.69 4.77 -13.11
CA MET A 1 -34.94 5.66 -11.98
C MET A 1 -35.14 4.73 -10.81
N ASP A 2 -34.06 4.46 -10.09
CA ASP A 2 -34.08 3.85 -8.77
C ASP A 2 -32.85 4.40 -8.05
N ASP A 3 -33.14 5.20 -7.01
CA ASP A 3 -32.20 5.91 -6.17
C ASP A 3 -31.42 4.94 -5.28
N VAL A 4 -30.09 5.08 -5.23
CA VAL A 4 -29.25 4.44 -4.22
C VAL A 4 -29.06 5.44 -3.09
N ASP A 5 -29.91 5.32 -2.08
CA ASP A 5 -29.82 6.06 -0.84
C ASP A 5 -28.48 5.77 -0.13
N GLY A 6 -27.76 6.86 0.16
CA GLY A 6 -26.55 6.85 0.97
C GLY A 6 -26.85 6.47 2.42
N VAL A 7 -26.50 5.25 2.80
CA VAL A 7 -26.56 4.81 4.19
C VAL A 7 -25.29 5.26 4.91
N GLY A 8 -25.40 6.35 5.67
CA GLY A 8 -24.43 6.73 6.68
C GLY A 8 -24.42 5.73 7.85
N CYS A 9 -23.22 5.34 8.29
CA CYS A 9 -23.06 4.53 9.50
C CYS A 9 -23.42 5.35 10.74
N GLY A 10 -24.62 5.12 11.27
CA GLY A 10 -25.11 5.71 12.51
C GLY A 10 -24.47 5.07 13.74
N GLY A 11 -23.91 5.91 14.62
CA GLY A 11 -23.59 5.56 16.00
C GLY A 11 -24.86 5.55 16.85
N ALA A 12 -24.95 4.56 17.75
CA ALA A 12 -26.04 4.38 18.70
C ALA A 12 -26.32 5.63 19.56
N GLY A 13 -27.61 5.92 19.75
CA GLY A 13 -28.12 7.13 20.37
C GLY A 13 -28.14 7.16 21.90
N GLY A 14 -28.35 8.37 22.41
CA GLY A 14 -28.71 8.66 23.80
C GLY A 14 -28.89 10.15 24.05
N GLY A 15 -30.14 10.60 24.21
CA GLY A 15 -30.50 11.66 25.17
C GLY A 15 -30.40 13.13 24.76
N ILE A 16 -31.51 13.63 24.21
CA ILE A 16 -32.12 14.97 24.21
C ILE A 16 -31.56 16.01 25.22
N GLY A 17 -31.24 17.22 24.73
CA GLY A 17 -31.05 18.43 25.52
C GLY A 17 -30.83 19.67 24.63
N ALA A 18 -31.79 20.59 24.64
CA ALA A 18 -31.90 21.73 23.74
C ALA A 18 -30.88 22.85 23.97
N GLY A 19 -30.58 23.60 22.90
CA GLY A 19 -30.16 25.01 22.96
C GLY A 19 -28.79 25.32 22.37
N GLY A 20 -28.77 26.27 21.43
CA GLY A 20 -27.56 27.06 21.14
C GLY A 20 -27.09 27.04 19.69
N ILE A 21 -27.47 28.08 18.96
CA ILE A 21 -26.93 28.44 17.65
C ILE A 21 -25.42 28.68 17.81
N GLY A 22 -24.61 27.90 17.10
CA GLY A 22 -23.16 28.07 17.05
C GLY A 22 -22.62 27.54 15.73
N ALA A 23 -22.31 28.46 14.82
CA ALA A 23 -21.59 28.17 13.59
C ALA A 23 -20.20 27.60 13.93
N GLY A 24 -20.10 26.27 13.96
CA GLY A 24 -18.87 25.53 14.19
C GLY A 24 -18.61 24.62 13.00
N GLY A 25 -17.73 25.07 12.09
CA GLY A 25 -17.34 24.32 10.91
C GLY A 25 -16.93 22.89 11.25
N ASN A 26 -17.55 21.96 10.53
CA ASN A 26 -17.33 20.53 10.61
C ASN A 26 -15.84 20.23 10.33
N ARG A 27 -15.03 20.06 11.39
CA ARG A 27 -13.64 19.58 11.28
C ARG A 27 -13.69 18.11 10.88
N GLY A 28 -13.74 17.87 9.57
CA GLY A 28 -13.67 16.54 8.97
C GLY A 28 -12.51 15.73 9.52
N LYS A 29 -12.81 14.49 9.89
CA LYS A 29 -11.92 13.50 10.54
C LYS A 29 -10.54 13.49 9.88
N LYS A 30 -9.50 13.85 10.64
CA LYS A 30 -8.11 13.88 10.17
C LYS A 30 -7.51 12.46 10.09
N GLY A 31 -7.76 11.86 8.94
CA GLY A 31 -6.88 10.91 8.24
C GLY A 31 -7.45 9.50 8.10
N LEU A 32 -7.06 8.85 7.00
CA LEU A 32 -7.86 7.82 6.33
C LEU A 32 -7.74 6.41 6.94
N ASN A 33 -6.73 6.16 7.78
CA ASN A 33 -6.60 4.90 8.49
C ASN A 33 -7.41 4.94 9.81
N PRO A 34 -8.53 4.20 9.95
CA PRO A 34 -9.30 4.16 11.19
C PRO A 34 -8.56 3.44 12.33
N TYR A 35 -7.52 2.65 12.04
CA TYR A 35 -6.72 1.88 12.99
C TYR A 35 -5.51 2.66 13.56
N LYS A 36 -5.42 3.97 13.32
CA LYS A 36 -4.30 4.83 13.80
C LYS A 36 -4.05 4.74 15.30
N HIS A 37 -5.11 4.61 16.10
CA HIS A 37 -5.00 4.52 17.56
C HIS A 37 -4.34 3.22 18.02
N VAL A 38 -4.35 2.19 17.19
CA VAL A 38 -3.76 0.87 17.48
C VAL A 38 -2.34 0.77 16.91
N ALA A 39 -2.03 1.56 15.88
CA ALA A 39 -0.74 1.61 15.18
C ALA A 39 0.46 2.04 16.05
N ALA A 40 0.20 2.86 17.08
CA ALA A 40 1.25 3.48 17.89
C ALA A 40 1.90 2.51 18.89
N ASP A 41 1.16 1.49 19.32
CA ASP A 41 1.57 0.63 20.44
C ASP A 41 2.41 -0.60 20.01
N ILE A 42 2.34 -1.01 18.74
CA ILE A 42 2.92 -2.28 18.26
C ILE A 42 4.09 -2.06 17.27
N ARG A 43 4.98 -1.11 17.58
CA ARG A 43 6.20 -0.88 16.75
C ARG A 43 7.41 -1.70 17.18
N LYS A 44 7.24 -2.80 17.93
CA LYS A 44 8.35 -3.55 18.54
C LYS A 44 8.33 -5.09 18.42
N GLU A 45 7.40 -5.71 17.72
CA GLU A 45 7.47 -7.17 17.52
C GLU A 45 8.14 -7.51 16.20
N ARG A 46 9.43 -7.84 16.29
CA ARG A 46 10.19 -8.48 15.22
C ARG A 46 9.91 -9.98 15.32
N LEU A 47 9.07 -10.51 14.44
CA LEU A 47 9.10 -11.95 14.20
C LEU A 47 10.48 -12.31 13.61
N PRO A 48 11.16 -13.33 14.14
CA PRO A 48 12.48 -13.72 13.64
C PRO A 48 12.39 -14.16 12.18
N PRO A 49 13.43 -13.90 11.36
CA PRO A 49 13.49 -14.45 10.00
C PRO A 49 13.44 -15.98 10.07
N GLN A 50 12.48 -16.60 9.37
CA GLN A 50 12.50 -18.03 9.12
C GLN A 50 13.32 -18.28 7.86
N ASP A 51 14.65 -18.12 7.96
CA ASP A 51 15.54 -18.17 6.80
C ASP A 51 16.14 -19.57 6.52
N ASP A 52 15.80 -20.61 7.29
CA ASP A 52 16.38 -21.97 7.13
C ASP A 52 15.36 -23.10 6.93
N LEU A 53 14.07 -22.80 6.75
CA LEU A 53 13.04 -23.82 6.49
C LEU A 53 12.63 -23.83 5.02
N PRO A 54 12.32 -25.01 4.43
CA PRO A 54 11.72 -25.06 3.10
C PRO A 54 10.45 -24.20 3.10
N PRO A 55 10.19 -23.45 2.01
CA PRO A 55 9.06 -22.56 1.96
C PRO A 55 7.77 -23.33 2.24
N PRO A 56 6.88 -22.82 3.12
CA PRO A 56 5.66 -23.54 3.46
C PRO A 56 4.80 -23.77 2.20
N PRO A 57 3.94 -24.81 2.20
CA PRO A 57 2.99 -24.99 1.11
C PRO A 57 2.13 -23.74 0.93
N LEU A 58 1.63 -23.54 -0.29
CA LEU A 58 0.70 -22.45 -0.57
C LEU A 58 -0.54 -22.58 0.33
N ARG A 59 -0.98 -21.43 0.85
CA ARG A 59 -2.10 -21.38 1.80
C ARG A 59 -3.40 -21.83 1.12
N ARG A 60 -4.10 -22.73 1.79
CA ARG A 60 -5.53 -23.02 1.58
C ARG A 60 -6.31 -22.30 2.67
N PHE A 61 -7.44 -21.73 2.30
CA PHE A 61 -8.34 -21.01 3.20
C PHE A 61 -9.53 -21.89 3.58
N ASP A 62 -10.18 -21.57 4.69
CA ASP A 62 -11.28 -22.38 5.24
C ASP A 62 -12.52 -22.40 4.31
N ASP A 63 -12.67 -21.39 3.46
CA ASP A 63 -13.70 -21.32 2.42
C ASP A 63 -13.36 -22.15 1.16
N GLY A 64 -12.29 -22.93 1.19
CA GLY A 64 -11.84 -23.79 0.10
C GLY A 64 -11.03 -23.07 -0.98
N SER A 65 -10.84 -21.75 -0.90
CA SER A 65 -9.96 -21.04 -1.82
C SER A 65 -8.49 -21.39 -1.57
N GLN A 66 -7.65 -21.25 -2.59
CA GLN A 66 -6.23 -21.60 -2.50
C GLN A 66 -5.36 -20.60 -3.25
N LEU A 67 -4.20 -20.26 -2.66
CA LEU A 67 -3.16 -19.53 -3.38
C LEU A 67 -2.52 -20.43 -4.44
N LEU A 68 -2.25 -19.86 -5.60
CA LEU A 68 -1.46 -20.49 -6.67
C LEU A 68 -0.05 -19.91 -6.77
N PHE A 69 0.12 -18.66 -6.36
CA PHE A 69 1.40 -17.97 -6.34
C PHE A 69 1.46 -17.00 -5.16
N ASP A 70 2.62 -16.87 -4.51
CA ASP A 70 2.83 -15.92 -3.42
C ASP A 70 4.29 -15.47 -3.33
N TRP A 71 4.54 -14.18 -3.55
CA TRP A 71 5.88 -13.60 -3.42
C TRP A 71 6.45 -13.70 -2.00
N ARG A 72 5.62 -13.69 -0.96
CA ARG A 72 6.06 -13.80 0.44
C ARG A 72 6.64 -15.17 0.74
N ARG A 73 6.19 -16.20 0.03
CA ARG A 73 6.76 -17.55 0.13
C ARG A 73 8.20 -17.60 -0.39
N ILE A 74 8.49 -16.80 -1.43
CA ILE A 74 9.79 -16.78 -2.10
C ILE A 74 10.75 -15.79 -1.40
N HIS A 75 10.22 -14.67 -0.92
CA HIS A 75 10.97 -13.58 -0.30
C HIS A 75 10.33 -13.09 1.01
N PRO A 76 10.23 -13.95 2.05
CA PRO A 76 9.53 -13.62 3.28
C PRO A 76 10.15 -12.40 3.98
N SER A 77 11.47 -12.28 3.99
CA SER A 77 12.21 -11.18 4.61
C SER A 77 11.97 -9.82 3.95
N LEU A 78 11.52 -9.78 2.69
CA LEU A 78 11.27 -8.53 1.96
C LEU A 78 9.81 -8.06 2.05
N LEU A 79 8.85 -8.96 2.26
CA LEU A 79 7.42 -8.67 2.10
C LEU A 79 6.54 -8.97 3.33
N SER A 80 7.04 -9.68 4.34
CA SER A 80 6.22 -10.05 5.51
C SER A 80 6.02 -8.91 6.52
N ARG A 81 6.72 -7.78 6.34
CA ARG A 81 6.60 -6.65 7.27
C ARG A 81 5.35 -5.83 6.95
N ILE A 82 4.30 -5.99 7.77
CA ILE A 82 3.14 -5.10 7.75
C ILE A 82 3.49 -3.76 8.40
N VAL A 83 3.23 -2.68 7.67
CA VAL A 83 3.36 -1.32 8.20
C VAL A 83 1.99 -0.85 8.68
N SER A 84 1.96 -0.12 9.79
CA SER A 84 0.78 0.67 10.16
C SER A 84 1.06 2.15 9.93
N GLN A 85 0.40 2.72 8.92
CA GLN A 85 0.52 4.12 8.55
C GLN A 85 -0.24 4.99 9.54
N ILE A 86 0.37 6.10 9.96
CA ILE A 86 -0.27 7.06 10.86
C ILE A 86 -0.79 8.28 10.05
N THR A 87 -0.16 8.55 8.90
CA THR A 87 -0.52 9.60 7.93
C THR A 87 -0.95 8.98 6.61
N ASP A 88 -1.54 9.78 5.72
CA ASP A 88 -2.06 9.34 4.42
C ASP A 88 -0.93 9.09 3.39
N ILE A 89 0.02 8.20 3.73
CA ILE A 89 1.24 7.89 2.97
C ILE A 89 1.21 6.51 2.30
N CYS A 90 0.05 5.87 2.20
CA CYS A 90 -0.10 4.54 1.57
C CYS A 90 0.53 4.49 0.17
N TRP A 91 0.32 5.53 -0.64
CA TRP A 91 0.95 5.68 -1.95
C TRP A 91 2.48 5.60 -1.90
N ALA A 92 3.12 6.19 -0.88
CA ALA A 92 4.57 6.20 -0.73
C ALA A 92 5.09 4.83 -0.27
N LEU A 93 4.36 4.21 0.67
CA LEU A 93 4.67 2.86 1.16
C LEU A 93 4.58 1.81 0.06
N VAL A 94 3.57 1.90 -0.82
CA VAL A 94 3.41 0.99 -1.95
C VAL A 94 4.49 1.23 -3.01
N LEU A 95 4.68 2.46 -3.49
CA LEU A 95 5.72 2.74 -4.50
C LEU A 95 7.12 2.40 -4.01
N GLY A 96 7.46 2.83 -2.79
CA GLY A 96 8.75 2.55 -2.16
C GLY A 96 8.93 1.06 -1.86
N GLY A 97 7.87 0.38 -1.41
CA GLY A 97 7.88 -1.05 -1.13
C GLY A 97 8.13 -1.90 -2.39
N ILE A 98 7.42 -1.61 -3.48
CA ILE A 98 7.62 -2.29 -4.77
C ILE A 98 9.04 -2.04 -5.30
N LEU A 99 9.48 -0.77 -5.30
CA LEU A 99 10.83 -0.42 -5.75
C LEU A 99 11.92 -1.13 -4.93
N GLN A 100 11.75 -1.16 -3.60
CA GLN A 100 12.65 -1.84 -2.69
C GLN A 100 12.69 -3.35 -2.94
N PHE A 101 11.52 -3.97 -3.11
CA PHE A 101 11.40 -5.39 -3.38
C PHE A 101 12.11 -5.76 -4.68
N VAL A 102 11.78 -5.10 -5.79
CA VAL A 102 12.36 -5.43 -7.10
C VAL A 102 13.87 -5.19 -7.12
N PHE A 103 14.35 -4.19 -6.38
CA PHE A 103 15.79 -4.02 -6.20
C PHE A 103 16.39 -5.16 -5.36
N ASN A 104 15.77 -5.60 -4.27
CA ASN A 104 16.41 -6.58 -3.38
C ASN A 104 16.21 -8.05 -3.81
N LYS A 105 15.15 -8.40 -4.55
CA LYS A 105 14.73 -9.79 -4.79
C LYS A 105 15.80 -10.68 -5.44
N ASP A 106 16.60 -10.13 -6.36
CA ASP A 106 17.64 -10.89 -7.08
C ASP A 106 19.03 -10.78 -6.41
N ARG A 107 19.11 -10.14 -5.24
CA ARG A 107 20.36 -9.97 -4.49
C ARG A 107 20.41 -11.03 -3.40
N GLY A 108 21.29 -12.01 -3.56
CA GLY A 108 21.36 -13.18 -2.68
C GLY A 108 21.59 -12.82 -1.21
N HIS A 109 22.72 -12.18 -0.89
CA HIS A 109 23.05 -11.92 0.51
C HIS A 109 22.32 -10.68 1.06
N ILE A 110 21.66 -10.81 2.22
CA ILE A 110 20.88 -9.73 2.86
C ILE A 110 21.69 -8.44 3.11
N ALA A 111 23.01 -8.56 3.30
CA ALA A 111 23.92 -7.40 3.40
C ALA A 111 23.94 -6.51 2.13
N GLN A 112 23.59 -7.07 0.97
CA GLN A 112 23.47 -6.32 -0.28
C GLN A 112 22.15 -5.57 -0.37
N HIS A 113 21.14 -5.96 0.42
CA HIS A 113 19.84 -5.30 0.42
C HIS A 113 19.95 -3.84 0.82
N LYS A 114 19.02 -3.04 0.32
CA LYS A 114 18.93 -1.61 0.62
C LYS A 114 17.53 -1.33 1.15
N GLU A 115 17.48 -0.72 2.33
CA GLU A 115 16.27 -0.13 2.88
C GLU A 115 16.18 1.33 2.41
N PHE A 116 15.00 1.76 1.98
CA PHE A 116 14.76 3.11 1.45
C PHE A 116 14.04 4.01 2.48
N ASP A 117 14.34 5.30 2.46
CA ASP A 117 13.67 6.31 3.30
C ASP A 117 12.34 6.73 2.70
N ILE A 118 11.32 5.89 2.91
CA ILE A 118 9.96 6.11 2.40
C ILE A 118 9.31 7.35 3.03
N ASP A 119 9.57 7.63 4.31
CA ASP A 119 9.03 8.81 4.98
C ASP A 119 9.65 10.10 4.41
N GLY A 120 10.96 10.10 4.16
CA GLY A 120 11.65 11.19 3.47
C GLY A 120 11.13 11.41 2.05
N PHE A 121 10.93 10.33 1.28
CA PHE A 121 10.28 10.38 -0.03
C PHE A 121 8.87 10.99 0.06
N ALA A 122 8.05 10.55 1.02
CA ALA A 122 6.70 11.06 1.22
C ALA A 122 6.70 12.58 1.47
N ARG A 123 7.62 13.07 2.31
CA ARG A 123 7.77 14.50 2.60
C ARG A 123 8.25 15.29 1.39
N LYS A 124 9.24 14.80 0.63
CA LYS A 124 9.76 15.49 -0.56
C LYS A 124 8.70 15.68 -1.63
N VAL A 125 7.91 14.65 -1.93
CA VAL A 125 6.79 14.78 -2.90
C VAL A 125 5.75 15.77 -2.41
N LYS A 126 5.47 15.80 -1.10
CA LYS A 126 4.40 16.64 -0.54
C LYS A 126 4.80 18.11 -0.37
N PHE A 127 6.04 18.36 0.03
CA PHE A 127 6.51 19.69 0.46
C PHE A 127 7.67 20.24 -0.39
N GLY A 128 8.13 19.49 -1.40
CA GLY A 128 9.33 19.84 -2.18
C GLY A 128 10.58 19.91 -1.31
N ASP A 129 11.46 20.88 -1.60
CA ASP A 129 12.72 21.10 -0.88
C ASP A 129 12.53 21.48 0.61
N LYS A 130 11.31 21.90 1.00
CA LYS A 130 10.96 22.16 2.41
C LYS A 130 10.72 20.87 3.22
N GLY A 131 10.71 19.69 2.59
CA GLY A 131 10.49 18.40 3.24
C GLY A 131 11.60 17.94 4.21
N ASN A 132 12.70 18.69 4.27
CA ASN A 132 13.83 18.47 5.19
C ASN A 132 13.70 19.24 6.52
N GLU A 133 12.70 20.12 6.66
CA GLU A 133 12.43 20.89 7.89
C GLU A 133 11.89 19.99 9.03
N PRO A 134 12.17 20.31 10.32
CA PRO A 134 11.68 19.54 11.46
C PRO A 134 10.14 19.43 11.49
N VAL A 135 9.65 18.22 11.78
CA VAL A 135 8.22 17.84 11.78
C VAL A 135 7.33 18.78 12.62
N GLN A 136 7.88 19.44 13.65
CA GLN A 136 7.15 20.38 14.50
C GLN A 136 6.61 21.63 13.76
N ASN A 137 7.20 22.03 12.63
CA ASN A 137 6.78 23.21 11.87
C ASN A 137 5.79 22.89 10.74
N ILE A 138 5.58 21.60 10.45
CA ILE A 138 4.64 21.15 9.43
C ILE A 138 3.35 20.81 10.18
N GLY A 139 2.46 21.82 10.34
CA GLY A 139 1.15 21.61 10.92
C GLY A 139 0.48 20.37 10.31
N VAL A 140 -0.20 19.55 11.13
CA VAL A 140 -0.77 18.25 10.77
C VAL A 140 -1.66 18.39 9.52
N THR A 141 -1.03 18.22 8.37
CA THR A 141 -1.58 18.38 7.03
C THR A 141 -1.63 16.98 6.42
N SER A 142 -2.74 16.67 5.73
CA SER A 142 -2.89 15.37 5.09
C SER A 142 -1.72 15.11 4.15
N MET A 143 -1.08 13.95 4.30
CA MET A 143 0.02 13.50 3.44
C MET A 143 -0.47 12.87 2.13
N ALA A 144 -1.78 12.92 1.86
CA ALA A 144 -2.35 12.44 0.63
C ALA A 144 -1.82 13.26 -0.55
N VAL A 145 -1.56 12.58 -1.67
CA VAL A 145 -1.23 13.22 -2.95
C VAL A 145 -2.50 13.41 -3.76
N SER A 146 -2.62 14.54 -4.45
CA SER A 146 -3.73 14.78 -5.39
C SER A 146 -3.61 13.94 -6.66
N SER A 147 -2.42 13.43 -6.97
CA SER A 147 -2.17 12.59 -8.13
C SER A 147 -1.05 11.60 -7.87
N LEU A 148 -1.36 10.31 -8.00
CA LEU A 148 -0.36 9.24 -7.93
C LEU A 148 0.70 9.40 -9.04
N LYS A 149 0.33 9.99 -10.18
CA LYS A 149 1.25 10.32 -11.27
C LYS A 149 2.40 11.21 -10.82
N ASN A 150 2.16 12.17 -9.92
CA ASN A 150 3.22 13.05 -9.41
C ASN A 150 4.23 12.27 -8.55
N ALA A 151 3.75 11.35 -7.71
CA ALA A 151 4.61 10.47 -6.94
C ALA A 151 5.44 9.54 -7.84
N MET A 152 4.81 8.92 -8.85
CA MET A 152 5.52 8.08 -9.83
C MET A 152 6.56 8.89 -10.62
N ASN A 153 6.24 10.13 -11.01
CA ASN A 153 7.18 11.01 -11.69
C ASN A 153 8.38 11.35 -10.79
N HIS A 154 8.17 11.61 -9.51
CA HIS A 154 9.27 11.83 -8.56
C HIS A 154 10.17 10.59 -8.46
N VAL A 155 9.62 9.38 -8.38
CA VAL A 155 10.43 8.14 -8.40
C VAL A 155 11.24 8.00 -9.69
N ARG A 156 10.70 8.44 -10.83
CA ARG A 156 11.39 8.43 -12.13
C ARG A 156 12.49 9.48 -12.23
N SER A 157 12.20 10.74 -11.88
CA SER A 157 13.10 11.87 -12.10
C SER A 157 14.13 12.04 -10.99
N GLU A 158 13.70 11.89 -9.75
CA GLU A 158 14.51 12.11 -8.55
C GLU A 158 14.90 10.77 -7.93
N GLY A 159 13.95 9.88 -7.68
CA GLY A 159 14.19 8.58 -7.05
C GLY A 159 13.97 8.60 -5.55
N ILE A 160 14.25 7.46 -4.91
CA ILE A 160 14.11 7.29 -3.47
C ILE A 160 15.50 7.05 -2.86
N GLU A 161 15.82 7.82 -1.83
CA GLU A 161 17.08 7.70 -1.11
C GLU A 161 17.11 6.46 -0.23
N LYS A 162 18.28 5.82 -0.17
CA LYS A 162 18.56 4.80 0.84
C LYS A 162 18.42 5.45 2.22
N LYS A 163 17.79 4.73 3.13
CA LYS A 163 17.78 5.07 4.55
C LYS A 163 19.22 5.18 5.05
N ASN A 164 19.56 6.37 5.59
CA ASN A 164 20.90 6.66 6.06
C ASN A 164 21.16 6.00 7.42
N ASP A 165 22.17 5.14 7.47
CA ASP A 165 22.96 4.99 8.68
C ASP A 165 23.83 6.23 8.79
N ARG A 166 23.82 6.92 9.94
CA ARG A 166 24.35 8.26 10.24
C ARG A 166 25.83 8.56 9.89
N LYS A 167 26.50 7.80 9.01
CA LYS A 167 27.96 7.79 8.79
C LYS A 167 28.43 8.07 7.35
N LYS A 168 27.57 8.29 6.33
CA LYS A 168 28.04 8.55 4.94
C LYS A 168 27.32 9.70 4.23
N PRO A 169 28.04 10.63 3.58
CA PRO A 169 27.47 11.81 2.91
C PRO A 169 26.92 11.54 1.50
N LYS A 170 27.14 10.35 0.90
CA LYS A 170 26.54 9.97 -0.39
C LYS A 170 25.34 9.06 -0.15
N THR A 171 24.14 9.60 -0.24
CA THR A 171 22.88 8.85 -0.26
C THR A 171 22.82 8.07 -1.57
N PHE A 172 22.92 6.73 -1.50
CA PHE A 172 22.51 5.90 -2.62
C PHE A 172 21.05 6.23 -2.93
N MET A 173 20.72 6.40 -4.20
CA MET A 173 19.38 6.80 -4.63
C MET A 173 18.98 5.92 -5.80
N LEU A 174 17.77 5.37 -5.72
CA LEU A 174 17.24 4.46 -6.72
C LEU A 174 16.08 5.11 -7.46
N LYS A 175 16.15 5.11 -8.78
CA LYS A 175 15.08 5.59 -9.66
C LYS A 175 14.34 4.40 -10.26
N GLY A 176 13.08 4.58 -10.59
CA GLY A 176 12.25 3.55 -11.19
C GLY A 176 11.16 4.15 -12.07
N SER A 177 10.74 3.39 -13.09
CA SER A 177 9.66 3.77 -13.99
C SER A 177 8.41 2.96 -13.64
N PHE A 178 7.44 3.60 -12.99
CA PHE A 178 6.12 3.02 -12.80
C PHE A 178 5.20 3.36 -13.96
N LEU A 179 4.42 2.36 -14.40
CA LEU A 179 3.43 2.51 -15.47
C LEU A 179 2.03 2.15 -14.96
N PRO A 180 1.03 3.02 -15.17
CA PRO A 180 -0.36 2.68 -14.91
C PRO A 180 -0.85 1.68 -15.96
N LEU A 181 -1.70 0.76 -15.53
CA LEU A 181 -2.38 -0.19 -16.40
C LEU A 181 -3.75 0.37 -16.78
N ARG A 182 -4.15 0.19 -18.04
CA ARG A 182 -5.45 0.61 -18.55
C ARG A 182 -6.24 -0.59 -19.03
N ASP A 183 -7.54 -0.59 -18.74
CA ASP A 183 -8.50 -1.63 -19.11
C ASP A 183 -7.93 -3.05 -18.92
N THR A 184 -7.22 -3.25 -17.81
CA THR A 184 -6.39 -4.43 -17.59
C THR A 184 -7.18 -5.55 -16.93
N THR A 185 -6.99 -6.77 -17.39
CA THR A 185 -7.67 -7.97 -16.86
C THR A 185 -6.91 -8.57 -15.66
N PRO A 186 -7.59 -9.34 -14.80
CA PRO A 186 -6.95 -10.13 -13.74
C PRO A 186 -5.79 -10.99 -14.27
N GLN A 187 -5.94 -11.61 -15.43
CA GLN A 187 -4.89 -12.44 -16.04
C GLN A 187 -3.64 -11.63 -16.40
N THR A 188 -3.82 -10.39 -16.86
CA THR A 188 -2.69 -9.48 -17.15
C THR A 188 -1.98 -9.07 -15.87
N ILE A 189 -2.74 -8.79 -14.80
CA ILE A 189 -2.18 -8.51 -13.46
C ILE A 189 -1.37 -9.70 -12.95
N ILE A 190 -1.86 -10.94 -13.10
CA ILE A 190 -1.10 -12.16 -12.75
C ILE A 190 0.23 -12.21 -13.50
N GLN A 191 0.20 -12.08 -14.83
CA GLN A 191 1.41 -12.16 -15.67
C GLN A 191 2.44 -11.12 -15.28
N LEU A 192 2.02 -9.86 -15.08
CA LEU A 192 2.92 -8.79 -14.65
C LEU A 192 3.43 -9.02 -13.23
N MET A 193 2.56 -9.45 -12.32
CA MET A 193 2.95 -9.67 -10.93
C MET A 193 4.03 -10.77 -10.81
N GLU A 194 3.84 -11.89 -11.49
CA GLU A 194 4.80 -13.01 -11.43
C GLU A 194 6.12 -12.68 -12.15
N SER A 195 6.08 -11.94 -13.26
CA SER A 195 7.27 -11.68 -14.06
C SER A 195 8.08 -10.46 -13.62
N LYS A 196 7.42 -9.41 -13.10
CA LYS A 196 8.05 -8.13 -12.74
C LYS A 196 8.16 -7.93 -11.23
N GLY A 197 7.28 -8.54 -10.45
CA GLY A 197 7.15 -8.34 -9.01
C GLY A 197 5.79 -7.75 -8.63
N PRO A 198 5.59 -7.41 -7.34
CA PRO A 198 4.33 -6.91 -6.82
C PRO A 198 3.72 -5.75 -7.61
N VAL A 199 2.39 -5.76 -7.70
CA VAL A 199 1.58 -4.77 -8.43
C VAL A 199 0.90 -3.85 -7.42
N GLY A 200 0.91 -2.55 -7.66
CA GLY A 200 0.14 -1.60 -6.87
C GLY A 200 -1.30 -1.53 -7.36
N LEU A 201 -2.24 -1.39 -6.43
CA LEU A 201 -3.67 -1.27 -6.74
C LEU A 201 -4.27 -0.13 -5.95
N THR A 202 -4.99 0.76 -6.64
CA THR A 202 -5.76 1.82 -6.01
C THR A 202 -7.20 1.35 -5.80
N LEU A 203 -7.78 1.67 -4.65
CA LEU A 203 -9.11 1.27 -4.23
C LEU A 203 -9.87 2.48 -3.68
N ASP A 204 -11.18 2.49 -3.88
CA ASP A 204 -12.05 3.42 -3.19
C ASP A 204 -12.24 2.98 -1.73
N LEU A 205 -12.23 3.95 -0.82
CA LEU A 205 -12.47 3.75 0.60
C LEU A 205 -13.95 3.56 0.87
N THR A 206 -14.42 2.33 0.69
CA THR A 206 -15.79 1.89 0.98
C THR A 206 -15.89 1.31 2.39
N CYS A 207 -17.07 1.30 3.00
CA CYS A 207 -17.27 0.65 4.31
C CYS A 207 -16.87 -0.83 4.29
N PRO A 208 -17.26 -1.64 3.27
CA PRO A 208 -16.85 -3.05 3.23
C PRO A 208 -15.34 -3.24 3.14
N LEU A 209 -14.59 -2.33 2.50
CA LEU A 209 -13.13 -2.39 2.50
C LEU A 209 -12.54 -2.09 3.89
N LEU A 210 -13.08 -1.09 4.59
CA LEU A 210 -12.62 -0.69 5.93
C LEU A 210 -12.84 -1.80 6.97
N GLU A 211 -13.93 -2.54 6.82
CA GLU A 211 -14.39 -3.61 7.72
C GLU A 211 -13.95 -5.02 7.29
N LEU A 212 -13.13 -5.13 6.23
CA LEU A 212 -12.68 -6.43 5.71
C LEU A 212 -11.93 -7.23 6.78
N THR A 213 -12.36 -8.48 6.99
CA THR A 213 -11.74 -9.49 7.86
C THR A 213 -11.13 -10.63 7.04
N ASP A 214 -11.60 -11.87 7.22
CA ASP A 214 -11.10 -13.07 6.53
C ASP A 214 -11.80 -13.35 5.20
N GLY A 215 -12.88 -12.64 4.86
CA GLY A 215 -13.61 -12.78 3.59
C GLY A 215 -12.86 -12.30 2.34
N ILE A 216 -13.57 -12.31 1.21
CA ILE A 216 -13.08 -11.82 -0.09
C ILE A 216 -13.88 -10.57 -0.48
N TYR A 217 -13.19 -9.45 -0.65
CA TYR A 217 -13.78 -8.18 -1.07
C TYR A 217 -13.81 -8.06 -2.59
N THR A 218 -15.01 -8.07 -3.18
CA THR A 218 -15.19 -7.77 -4.60
C THR A 218 -15.14 -6.27 -4.83
N ILE A 219 -14.20 -5.82 -5.67
CA ILE A 219 -13.97 -4.40 -5.92
C ILE A 219 -15.13 -3.84 -6.75
N PRO A 220 -15.84 -2.80 -6.26
CA PRO A 220 -16.87 -2.15 -7.03
C PRO A 220 -16.27 -1.25 -8.11
N THR A 221 -17.09 -0.83 -9.07
CA THR A 221 -16.74 0.23 -10.02
C THR A 221 -16.34 1.49 -9.25
N PRO A 222 -15.20 2.13 -9.58
CA PRO A 222 -14.78 3.36 -8.92
C PRO A 222 -15.82 4.47 -9.02
N VAL A 223 -15.98 5.23 -7.94
CA VAL A 223 -16.93 6.34 -7.83
C VAL A 223 -16.17 7.66 -7.71
N ASP A 224 -16.51 8.61 -8.59
CA ASP A 224 -15.88 9.94 -8.59
C ASP A 224 -16.06 10.66 -7.25
N GLY A 225 -14.97 11.26 -6.76
CA GLY A 225 -14.96 12.00 -5.49
C GLY A 225 -14.78 11.14 -4.23
N MET A 226 -14.73 9.81 -4.36
CA MET A 226 -14.42 8.93 -3.23
C MET A 226 -12.97 9.07 -2.77
N GLY A 227 -12.75 8.89 -1.47
CA GLY A 227 -11.40 8.76 -0.91
C GLY A 227 -10.70 7.55 -1.51
N ARG A 228 -9.43 7.70 -1.89
CA ARG A 228 -8.65 6.66 -2.57
C ARG A 228 -7.55 6.14 -1.64
N HIS A 229 -7.29 4.84 -1.72
CA HIS A 229 -6.26 4.15 -0.94
C HIS A 229 -5.44 3.24 -1.85
N VAL A 230 -4.19 2.98 -1.48
CA VAL A 230 -3.27 2.17 -2.31
C VAL A 230 -2.79 0.98 -1.50
N VAL A 231 -2.90 -0.20 -2.08
CA VAL A 231 -2.42 -1.49 -1.53
C VAL A 231 -1.48 -2.17 -2.51
N THR A 232 -0.80 -3.23 -2.06
CA THR A 232 0.12 -4.00 -2.89
C THR A 232 -0.40 -5.42 -3.10
N ILE A 233 -0.62 -5.84 -4.35
CA ILE A 233 -0.91 -7.22 -4.73
C ILE A 233 0.39 -8.02 -4.67
N LEU A 234 0.40 -9.10 -3.87
CA LEU A 234 1.57 -9.97 -3.65
C LEU A 234 1.37 -11.41 -4.12
N ALA A 235 0.12 -11.83 -4.22
CA ALA A 235 -0.25 -13.21 -4.47
C ALA A 235 -1.56 -13.26 -5.26
N HIS A 236 -1.78 -14.38 -5.94
CA HIS A 236 -3.06 -14.71 -6.56
C HIS A 236 -3.43 -16.16 -6.28
N GLY A 237 -4.72 -16.44 -6.42
CA GLY A 237 -5.29 -17.74 -6.18
C GLY A 237 -6.63 -17.92 -6.87
N LEU A 238 -7.25 -19.07 -6.60
CA LEU A 238 -8.58 -19.40 -7.08
C LEU A 238 -9.54 -19.64 -5.92
N THR A 239 -10.74 -19.09 -6.03
CA THR A 239 -11.87 -19.48 -5.18
C THR A 239 -12.23 -20.94 -5.44
N LEU A 240 -13.04 -21.52 -4.56
CA LEU A 240 -13.59 -22.86 -4.78
C LEU A 240 -14.40 -22.95 -6.09
N ALA A 241 -15.04 -21.85 -6.49
CA ALA A 241 -15.78 -21.75 -7.74
C ALA A 241 -14.90 -21.53 -8.99
N GLY A 242 -13.59 -21.32 -8.80
CA GLY A 242 -12.64 -21.11 -9.90
C GLY A 242 -12.43 -19.64 -10.30
N ASP A 243 -12.93 -18.68 -9.51
CA ASP A 243 -12.70 -17.25 -9.74
C ASP A 243 -11.31 -16.84 -9.27
N VAL A 244 -10.66 -15.97 -10.03
CA VAL A 244 -9.37 -15.38 -9.62
C VAL A 244 -9.58 -14.41 -8.47
N PHE A 245 -8.85 -14.62 -7.38
CA PHE A 245 -8.69 -13.63 -6.33
C PHE A 245 -7.22 -13.24 -6.17
N PHE A 246 -6.98 -12.07 -5.62
CA PHE A 246 -5.66 -11.58 -5.23
C PHE A 246 -5.57 -11.45 -3.72
N GLU A 247 -4.39 -11.71 -3.16
CA GLU A 247 -4.09 -11.32 -1.79
C GLU A 247 -3.28 -10.02 -1.81
N VAL A 248 -3.80 -9.00 -1.13
CA VAL A 248 -3.18 -7.68 -1.01
C VAL A 248 -2.58 -7.48 0.37
N GLN A 249 -1.43 -6.85 0.41
CA GLN A 249 -0.85 -6.27 1.60
C GLN A 249 -1.33 -4.83 1.78
N ASN A 250 -1.89 -4.55 2.95
CA ASN A 250 -2.30 -3.22 3.34
C ASN A 250 -1.25 -2.56 4.24
N THR A 251 -1.43 -1.26 4.50
CA THR A 251 -0.56 -0.43 5.32
C THR A 251 -1.29 0.11 6.56
N TRP A 252 -2.34 -0.57 7.01
CA TRP A 252 -3.12 -0.20 8.20
C TRP A 252 -2.74 -0.97 9.47
N GLY A 253 -1.69 -1.79 9.42
CA GLY A 253 -1.29 -2.65 10.54
C GLY A 253 -1.93 -4.04 10.45
N THR A 254 -1.57 -4.89 11.41
CA THR A 254 -1.96 -6.31 11.42
C THR A 254 -3.42 -6.55 11.81
N HIS A 255 -4.12 -5.54 12.33
CA HIS A 255 -5.52 -5.65 12.74
C HIS A 255 -6.53 -5.60 11.60
N TRP A 256 -6.12 -5.06 10.45
CA TRP A 256 -6.98 -5.05 9.27
C TRP A 256 -6.87 -6.37 8.52
N GLY A 257 -7.99 -6.90 8.04
CA GLY A 257 -8.04 -8.18 7.35
C GLY A 257 -7.49 -9.32 8.19
N VAL A 258 -6.73 -10.21 7.56
CA VAL A 258 -6.00 -11.31 8.21
C VAL A 258 -4.54 -10.92 8.34
N ASN A 259 -4.14 -10.48 9.53
CA ASN A 259 -2.77 -10.06 9.83
C ASN A 259 -2.24 -8.98 8.87
N GLY A 260 -3.07 -8.02 8.48
CA GLY A 260 -2.70 -6.93 7.55
C GLY A 260 -2.83 -7.27 6.06
N TYR A 261 -3.34 -8.47 5.74
CA TYR A 261 -3.61 -8.92 4.39
C TYR A 261 -5.11 -9.05 4.14
N GLY A 262 -5.55 -8.82 2.91
CA GLY A 262 -6.94 -8.99 2.50
C GLY A 262 -7.03 -9.74 1.18
N ARG A 263 -8.11 -10.50 1.00
CA ARG A 263 -8.42 -11.13 -0.29
C ARG A 263 -9.37 -10.24 -1.07
N ILE A 264 -9.10 -10.05 -2.36
CA ILE A 264 -9.89 -9.20 -3.24
C ILE A 264 -10.19 -9.86 -4.57
N ILE A 265 -11.32 -9.52 -5.18
CA ILE A 265 -11.66 -9.89 -6.56
C ILE A 265 -11.74 -8.62 -7.40
N ILE A 266 -11.08 -8.64 -8.57
CA ILE A 266 -11.22 -7.66 -9.63
C ILE A 266 -12.15 -8.30 -10.68
N PRO A 267 -13.41 -7.83 -10.85
CA PRO A 267 -14.41 -8.57 -11.64
C PRO A 267 -14.06 -8.75 -13.12
N GLU A 268 -13.77 -7.67 -13.84
CA GLU A 268 -13.53 -7.71 -15.29
C GLU A 268 -12.23 -7.02 -15.67
N THR A 269 -12.22 -5.69 -15.67
CA THR A 269 -11.06 -4.87 -15.98
C THR A 269 -10.89 -3.78 -14.94
N THR A 270 -9.68 -3.24 -14.85
CA THR A 270 -9.38 -2.10 -13.99
C THR A 270 -8.42 -1.11 -14.65
N ASN A 271 -8.57 0.16 -14.28
CA ASN A 271 -7.65 1.26 -14.62
C ASN A 271 -6.80 1.69 -13.41
N ASP A 272 -6.95 0.99 -12.28
CA ASP A 272 -6.43 1.41 -10.97
C ASP A 272 -5.16 0.66 -10.54
N ALA A 273 -4.70 -0.27 -11.37
CA ALA A 273 -3.48 -1.03 -11.15
C ALA A 273 -2.26 -0.35 -11.79
N PHE A 274 -1.08 -0.57 -11.23
CA PHE A 274 0.18 -0.10 -11.78
C PHE A 274 1.34 -1.00 -11.34
N TYR A 275 2.40 -1.04 -12.14
CA TYR A 275 3.56 -1.88 -11.87
C TYR A 275 4.87 -1.12 -12.09
N LEU A 276 5.95 -1.63 -11.50
CA LEU A 276 7.29 -1.14 -11.80
C LEU A 276 7.78 -1.82 -13.09
N ASP A 277 7.93 -1.03 -14.15
CA ASP A 277 8.37 -1.54 -15.46
C ASP A 277 9.88 -1.81 -15.47
N GLU A 278 10.66 -0.84 -14.99
CA GLU A 278 12.10 -0.91 -14.93
C GLU A 278 12.71 -0.09 -13.77
N ILE A 279 13.88 -0.53 -13.31
CA ILE A 279 14.78 0.25 -12.46
C ILE A 279 15.68 1.08 -13.39
N LEU A 280 15.75 2.38 -13.12
CA LEU A 280 16.53 3.31 -13.94
C LEU A 280 17.92 3.43 -13.34
N ASP A 281 18.87 2.68 -13.89
CA ASP A 281 20.27 2.80 -13.48
C ASP A 281 20.79 4.20 -13.78
N GLN A 282 21.54 4.76 -12.83
CA GLN A 282 22.40 5.90 -13.13
C GLN A 282 23.48 5.38 -14.09
N LYS A 283 23.31 5.61 -15.41
CA LYS A 283 24.38 5.39 -16.38
C LYS A 283 25.66 5.96 -15.78
N LYS A 284 26.62 5.09 -15.41
CA LYS A 284 27.97 5.52 -15.11
C LYS A 284 28.39 6.34 -16.32
N LYS A 285 28.64 7.64 -16.14
CA LYS A 285 29.35 8.43 -17.16
C LYS A 285 30.58 7.60 -17.50
N LYS A 286 30.63 7.03 -18.71
CA LYS A 286 31.87 6.47 -19.25
C LYS A 286 32.86 7.63 -19.20
N LYS A 287 33.87 7.50 -18.34
CA LYS A 287 35.04 8.37 -18.38
C LYS A 287 35.80 8.07 -19.66
#